data_AF-A0AAV2KLZ8-F1
#
_entry.id   AF-A0AAV2KLZ8-F1
#
_cell.length_a   1.000
_cell.length_b   1.000
_cell.length_c   1.000
_cell.angle_alpha   90.00
_cell.angle_beta   90.00
_cell.angle_gamma   90.00
#
_symmetry.space_group_name_H-M   'P 1'
#
loop_
_entity.id
_entity.type
_entity.pdbx_description
1 polymer ?
#
loop_
_entity_poly.entity_id
_entity_poly.type
_entity_poly.pdbx_seq_one_letter_code
_entity_poly.pdbx_strand_id
1 'polypeptide(L)'
;MRLNQNRRQSPSHPDKKKKTRSRCGEETQFPMCTDNDWVSHCPSGCRIQGLILEHEKKVENKLWNICKMAKTYEDAAEKSMATTAQIYHRNREHLMNATALQVKFVEGAEDLTKNLTSLRKRSKSLELKMTELNEEIQKQLRELLRTEVEVNMRLRSCLGSCQTGSSVSLDPEDYATLRFQTGQIVEKKFKSDAVEPEMVPQIRTAPVDFGPEPSPVYKTIKTVLDEGLNLFEDLRPQRVEFEENGLR
;
A
#
# COMPACT_ATOMS: atom_id res chain seq x y z
N MET A 1 -44.85 36.07 -13.75
CA MET A 1 -45.58 36.88 -12.74
C MET A 1 -45.56 38.33 -13.18
N ARG A 2 -46.75 38.94 -13.31
CA ARG A 2 -46.96 40.30 -13.79
C ARG A 2 -46.72 41.31 -12.67
N LEU A 3 -45.90 42.32 -12.90
CA LEU A 3 -45.74 43.48 -12.01
C LEU A 3 -46.94 44.40 -12.18
N ASN A 4 -47.69 44.58 -11.09
CA ASN A 4 -48.86 45.44 -11.02
C ASN A 4 -48.41 46.86 -10.67
N GLN A 5 -48.50 47.78 -11.63
CA GLN A 5 -48.27 49.21 -11.43
C GLN A 5 -49.53 49.82 -10.80
N ASN A 6 -49.43 50.26 -9.55
CA ASN A 6 -50.46 51.10 -8.95
C ASN A 6 -49.94 52.52 -8.73
N ARG A 7 -50.51 53.42 -9.53
CA ARG A 7 -50.49 54.89 -9.36
C ARG A 7 -50.90 55.26 -7.94
N ARG A 8 -50.13 56.14 -7.30
CA ARG A 8 -50.66 57.11 -6.34
C ARG A 8 -50.29 58.51 -6.81
N GLN A 9 -51.33 59.34 -6.80
CA GLN A 9 -51.41 60.68 -7.36
C GLN A 9 -50.53 61.65 -6.59
N SER A 10 -49.90 62.57 -7.32
CA SER A 10 -49.19 63.73 -6.79
C SER A 10 -50.19 64.78 -6.29
N PRO A 11 -50.06 65.32 -5.07
CA PRO A 11 -50.81 66.51 -4.67
C PRO A 11 -50.23 67.76 -5.35
N SER A 12 -51.14 68.61 -5.82
CA SER A 12 -50.90 69.94 -6.39
C SER A 12 -50.11 70.84 -5.44
N HIS A 13 -49.07 71.49 -5.98
CA HIS A 13 -48.30 72.54 -5.30
C HIS A 13 -49.12 73.84 -5.21
N PRO A 14 -49.30 74.44 -4.02
CA PRO A 14 -49.70 75.84 -3.91
C PRO A 14 -48.48 76.75 -4.12
N ASP A 15 -48.78 77.98 -4.52
CA ASP A 15 -47.88 79.07 -4.91
C ASP A 15 -46.50 79.13 -4.24
N LYS A 16 -45.48 79.21 -5.10
CA LYS A 16 -44.09 79.51 -4.73
C LYS A 16 -43.97 80.94 -4.20
N LYS A 17 -44.24 81.14 -2.90
CA LYS A 17 -43.66 82.28 -2.17
C LYS A 17 -42.14 82.08 -2.14
N LYS A 18 -41.41 82.98 -2.78
CA LYS A 18 -39.94 83.08 -2.72
C LYS A 18 -39.52 83.18 -1.25
N LYS A 19 -39.12 82.06 -0.65
CA LYS A 19 -38.30 82.07 0.57
C LYS A 19 -36.92 82.55 0.16
N THR A 20 -36.50 83.68 0.72
CA THR A 20 -35.11 84.10 0.76
C THR A 20 -34.24 82.91 1.17
N ARG A 21 -33.26 82.54 0.33
CA ARG A 21 -32.24 81.57 0.70
C ARG A 21 -31.38 82.21 1.79
N SER A 22 -31.72 81.98 3.06
CA SER A 22 -30.77 82.21 4.15
C SER A 22 -29.55 81.32 3.88
N ARG A 23 -28.37 81.94 3.79
CA ARG A 23 -27.13 81.26 3.45
C ARG A 23 -26.69 80.45 4.67
N CYS A 24 -26.94 79.13 4.66
CA CYS A 24 -26.57 78.23 5.75
C CYS A 24 -25.04 78.25 5.92
N GLY A 25 -24.55 78.74 7.06
CA GLY A 25 -23.12 78.82 7.37
C GLY A 25 -22.51 80.22 7.52
N GLU A 26 -23.29 81.31 7.39
CA GLU A 26 -22.78 82.69 7.60
C GLU A 26 -23.00 83.22 9.03
N GLU A 27 -23.92 82.64 9.82
CA GLU A 27 -24.12 82.97 11.24
C GLU A 27 -23.48 81.88 12.12
N THR A 28 -22.20 82.05 12.45
CA THR A 28 -21.40 81.07 13.22
C THR A 28 -21.21 81.46 14.69
N GLN A 29 -22.06 82.32 15.25
CA GLN A 29 -21.97 82.77 16.65
C GLN A 29 -23.01 82.10 17.54
N PHE A 30 -23.12 80.77 17.50
CA PHE A 30 -23.88 80.03 18.51
C PHE A 30 -22.94 79.70 19.69
N PRO A 31 -23.37 79.91 20.96
CA PRO A 31 -22.58 79.47 22.11
C PRO A 31 -22.41 77.95 22.08
N MET A 32 -21.30 77.46 22.65
CA MET A 32 -21.09 76.02 22.79
C MET A 32 -22.19 75.41 23.67
N CYS A 33 -22.76 74.28 23.23
CA CYS A 33 -23.77 73.57 23.99
C CYS A 33 -23.17 72.99 25.28
N THR A 34 -23.95 72.99 26.35
CA THR A 34 -23.67 72.26 27.61
C THR A 34 -24.48 70.97 27.67
N ASP A 35 -24.15 70.05 28.59
CA ASP A 35 -24.88 68.78 28.70
C ASP A 35 -26.39 68.96 29.01
N ASN A 36 -26.76 70.06 29.66
CA ASN A 36 -28.16 70.42 29.93
C ASN A 36 -28.94 70.79 28.66
N ASP A 37 -28.24 71.14 27.57
CA ASP A 37 -28.85 71.54 26.30
C ASP A 37 -29.23 70.35 25.41
N TRP A 38 -28.86 69.12 25.76
CA TRP A 38 -29.04 67.93 24.92
C TRP A 38 -30.51 67.58 24.61
N VAL A 39 -31.45 68.03 25.45
CA VAL A 39 -32.88 67.78 25.27
C VAL A 39 -33.61 69.02 24.72
N SER A 40 -33.08 70.22 24.97
CA SER A 40 -33.66 71.50 24.54
C SER A 40 -33.17 71.95 23.16
N HIS A 41 -31.93 71.59 22.77
CA HIS A 41 -31.30 71.94 21.51
C HIS A 41 -30.92 70.67 20.72
N CYS A 42 -31.87 70.17 19.93
CA CYS A 42 -31.68 68.97 19.11
C CYS A 42 -31.13 69.28 17.71
N PRO A 43 -30.34 68.38 17.10
CA PRO A 43 -29.91 68.51 15.72
C PRO A 43 -31.10 68.46 14.75
N SER A 44 -30.93 69.04 13.57
CA SER A 44 -31.99 69.03 12.56
C SER A 44 -32.31 67.60 12.10
N GLY A 45 -33.60 67.32 11.89
CA GLY A 45 -34.07 66.01 11.43
C GLY A 45 -33.43 65.58 10.11
N CYS A 46 -33.12 66.52 9.21
CA CYS A 46 -32.39 66.22 7.96
C CYS A 46 -30.97 65.68 8.22
N ARG A 47 -30.26 66.20 9.23
CA ARG A 47 -28.92 65.72 9.59
C ARG A 47 -28.98 64.33 10.22
N ILE A 48 -29.92 64.10 11.14
CA ILE A 48 -30.12 62.78 11.75
C ILE A 48 -30.53 61.75 10.69
N GLN A 49 -31.48 62.07 9.82
CA GLN A 49 -31.89 61.17 8.74
C GLN A 49 -30.72 60.82 7.81
N GLY A 50 -29.86 61.80 7.48
CA GLY A 50 -28.67 61.56 6.68
C GLY A 50 -27.69 60.59 7.37
N LEU A 51 -27.43 60.78 8.66
CA LEU A 51 -26.57 59.89 9.44
C LEU A 51 -27.14 58.49 9.59
N ILE A 52 -28.45 58.35 9.80
CA ILE A 52 -29.14 57.05 9.87
C ILE A 52 -28.97 56.31 8.54
N LEU A 53 -29.29 56.95 7.42
CA LEU A 53 -29.17 56.34 6.08
C LEU A 53 -27.72 55.97 5.74
N GLU A 54 -26.75 56.81 6.11
CA GLU A 54 -25.32 56.51 5.93
C GLU A 54 -24.91 55.26 6.74
N HIS A 55 -25.31 55.20 8.01
CA HIS A 55 -25.00 54.07 8.87
C HIS A 55 -25.70 52.78 8.45
N GLU A 56 -26.98 52.84 8.07
CA GLU A 56 -27.72 51.71 7.52
C GLU A 56 -27.00 51.13 6.31
N LYS A 57 -26.65 51.98 5.33
CA LYS A 57 -25.91 51.56 4.14
C LYS A 57 -24.55 50.95 4.49
N LYS A 58 -23.85 51.51 5.48
CA LYS A 58 -22.55 51.00 5.93
C LYS A 58 -22.68 49.62 6.59
N VAL A 59 -23.73 49.40 7.38
CA VAL A 59 -24.02 48.10 8.01
C VAL A 59 -24.44 47.08 6.96
N GLU A 60 -25.33 47.44 6.03
CA GLU A 60 -25.77 46.57 4.94
C GLU A 60 -24.59 46.11 4.08
N ASN A 61 -23.69 47.02 3.69
CA ASN A 61 -22.49 46.68 2.93
C ASN A 61 -21.57 45.72 3.70
N LYS A 62 -21.41 45.92 5.02
CA LYS A 62 -20.63 45.00 5.86
C LYS A 62 -21.27 43.63 5.94
N LEU A 63 -22.59 43.57 6.13
CA LEU A 63 -23.33 42.32 6.18
C LEU A 63 -23.23 41.56 4.84
N TRP A 64 -23.38 42.27 3.72
CA TRP A 64 -23.22 41.68 2.39
C TRP A 64 -21.81 41.11 2.18
N ASN A 65 -20.77 41.82 2.61
CA ASN A 65 -19.39 41.31 2.55
C ASN A 65 -19.19 40.05 3.41
N ILE A 66 -19.74 40.03 4.62
CA ILE A 66 -19.67 38.85 5.50
C ILE A 66 -20.40 37.67 4.87
N CYS A 67 -21.62 37.85 4.37
CA CYS A 67 -22.38 36.78 3.71
C CYS A 67 -21.65 36.27 2.46
N LYS A 68 -21.05 37.17 1.68
CA LYS A 68 -20.25 36.79 0.51
C LYS A 68 -19.03 35.97 0.92
N MET A 69 -18.31 36.39 1.96
CA MET A 69 -17.16 35.64 2.48
C MET A 69 -17.57 34.27 3.01
N ALA A 70 -18.64 34.19 3.80
CA ALA A 70 -19.16 32.93 4.34
C ALA A 70 -19.46 31.94 3.22
N LYS A 71 -20.16 32.38 2.16
CA LYS A 71 -20.43 31.55 0.98
C LYS A 71 -19.15 31.09 0.29
N THR A 72 -18.16 31.98 0.11
CA THR A 72 -16.89 31.56 -0.52
C THR A 72 -16.14 30.51 0.29
N TYR A 73 -16.21 30.55 1.63
CA TYR A 73 -15.61 29.53 2.48
C TYR A 73 -16.37 28.21 2.43
N GLU A 74 -17.70 28.27 2.38
CA GLU A 74 -18.55 27.08 2.21
C GLU A 74 -18.25 26.38 0.87
N ASP A 75 -18.27 27.12 -0.23
CA ASP A 75 -17.95 26.59 -1.57
C ASP A 75 -16.52 26.00 -1.62
N ALA A 76 -15.56 26.68 -0.98
CA ALA A 76 -14.18 26.20 -0.90
C ALA A 76 -14.04 24.93 -0.05
N ALA A 77 -14.78 24.84 1.07
CA ALA A 77 -14.81 23.65 1.92
C ALA A 77 -15.42 22.45 1.18
N GLU A 78 -16.54 22.64 0.48
CA GLU A 78 -17.16 21.59 -0.35
C GLU A 78 -16.19 21.09 -1.42
N LYS A 79 -15.54 22.00 -2.16
CA LYS A 79 -14.54 21.64 -3.17
C LYS A 79 -13.34 20.91 -2.57
N SER A 80 -12.87 21.34 -1.40
CA SER A 80 -11.79 20.68 -0.68
C SER A 80 -12.17 19.24 -0.34
N MET A 81 -13.37 19.03 0.24
CA MET A 81 -13.85 17.71 0.63
C MET A 81 -14.05 16.78 -0.57
N ALA A 82 -14.58 17.29 -1.70
CA ALA A 82 -14.71 16.52 -2.94
C ALA A 82 -13.33 16.08 -3.47
N THR A 83 -12.33 16.97 -3.40
CA THR A 83 -10.95 16.64 -3.81
C THR A 83 -10.35 15.58 -2.87
N THR A 84 -10.58 15.70 -1.55
CA THR A 84 -10.15 14.70 -0.57
C THR A 84 -10.77 13.33 -0.84
N ALA A 85 -12.07 13.26 -1.17
CA ALA A 85 -12.74 12.00 -1.52
C ALA A 85 -12.12 11.37 -2.77
N GLN A 86 -11.87 12.15 -3.83
CA GLN A 86 -11.21 11.66 -5.03
C GLN A 86 -9.81 11.09 -4.76
N ILE A 87 -9.00 11.80 -3.97
CA ILE A 87 -7.67 11.33 -3.57
C ILE A 87 -7.77 10.04 -2.75
N TYR A 88 -8.72 9.98 -1.82
CA TYR A 88 -8.98 8.78 -1.03
C TYR A 88 -9.31 7.59 -1.92
N HIS A 89 -10.27 7.69 -2.85
CA HIS A 89 -10.66 6.58 -3.71
C HIS A 89 -9.51 6.10 -4.60
N ARG A 90 -8.74 7.03 -5.17
CA ARG A 90 -7.55 6.69 -5.98
C ARG A 90 -6.51 5.94 -5.15
N ASN A 91 -6.21 6.42 -3.95
CA ASN A 91 -5.29 5.76 -3.04
C ASN A 91 -5.84 4.39 -2.58
N ARG A 92 -7.16 4.28 -2.36
CA ARG A 92 -7.82 3.03 -2.00
C ARG A 92 -7.59 1.97 -3.07
N GLU A 93 -7.82 2.30 -4.33
CA GLU A 93 -7.60 1.40 -5.46
C GLU A 93 -6.13 0.95 -5.54
N HIS A 94 -5.19 1.90 -5.42
CA HIS A 94 -3.76 1.57 -5.40
C HIS A 94 -3.38 0.63 -4.25
N LEU A 95 -3.88 0.88 -3.03
CA LEU A 95 -3.61 0.05 -1.86
C LEU A 95 -4.24 -1.35 -1.98
N MET A 96 -5.46 -1.45 -2.50
CA MET A 96 -6.10 -2.74 -2.78
C MET A 96 -5.29 -3.56 -3.78
N ASN A 97 -4.86 -2.94 -4.88
CA ASN A 97 -4.06 -3.61 -5.90
C ASN A 97 -2.70 -4.04 -5.36
N ALA A 98 -2.04 -3.19 -4.57
CA ALA A 98 -0.78 -3.53 -3.91
C ALA A 98 -0.94 -4.72 -2.95
N THR A 99 -2.00 -4.71 -2.14
CA THR A 99 -2.31 -5.81 -1.20
C THR A 99 -2.58 -7.12 -1.95
N ALA A 100 -3.35 -7.08 -3.04
CA ALA A 100 -3.62 -8.25 -3.85
C ALA A 100 -2.35 -8.82 -4.52
N LEU A 101 -1.44 -7.96 -4.98
CA LEU A 101 -0.15 -8.39 -5.52
C LEU A 101 0.74 -9.01 -4.44
N GLN A 102 0.75 -8.44 -3.24
CA GLN A 102 1.51 -8.96 -2.12
C GLN A 102 1.04 -10.37 -1.71
N VAL A 103 -0.27 -10.59 -1.61
CA VAL A 103 -0.85 -11.91 -1.33
C VAL A 103 -0.40 -12.93 -2.39
N LYS A 104 -0.53 -12.60 -3.68
CA LYS A 104 -0.10 -13.47 -4.78
C LYS A 104 1.41 -13.78 -4.73
N PHE A 105 2.23 -12.81 -4.35
CA PHE A 105 3.67 -13.00 -4.21
C PHE A 105 3.98 -14.01 -3.09
N VAL A 106 3.32 -13.88 -1.93
CA VAL A 106 3.51 -14.77 -0.79
C VAL A 106 3.06 -16.19 -1.11
N GLU A 107 1.89 -16.35 -1.74
CA GLU A 107 1.40 -17.65 -2.23
C GLU A 107 2.40 -18.30 -3.20
N GLY A 108 2.88 -17.55 -4.19
CA GLY A 108 3.86 -18.06 -5.16
C GLY A 108 5.20 -18.43 -4.52
N ALA A 109 5.65 -17.66 -3.52
CA ALA A 109 6.87 -17.96 -2.77
C ALA A 109 6.72 -19.23 -1.91
N GLU A 110 5.55 -19.44 -1.31
CA GLU A 110 5.24 -20.64 -0.52
C GLU A 110 5.25 -21.89 -1.41
N ASP A 111 4.60 -21.83 -2.58
CA ASP A 111 4.57 -22.93 -3.55
C ASP A 111 5.97 -23.28 -4.08
N LEU A 112 6.77 -22.27 -4.40
CA LEU A 112 8.15 -22.47 -4.80
C LEU A 112 8.97 -23.14 -3.69
N THR A 113 8.78 -22.70 -2.45
CA THR A 113 9.44 -23.27 -1.27
C THR A 113 9.07 -24.74 -1.07
N LYS A 114 7.79 -25.10 -1.22
CA LYS A 114 7.32 -26.50 -1.17
C LYS A 114 7.94 -27.35 -2.27
N ASN A 115 7.92 -26.85 -3.51
CA ASN A 115 8.45 -27.56 -4.68
C ASN A 115 9.96 -27.80 -4.55
N LEU A 116 10.71 -26.78 -4.15
CA LEU A 116 12.16 -26.87 -3.97
C LEU A 116 12.53 -27.81 -2.82
N THR A 117 11.77 -27.77 -1.71
CA THR A 117 11.94 -28.70 -0.59
C THR A 117 11.67 -30.15 -1.01
N SER A 118 10.60 -30.39 -1.78
CA SER A 118 10.27 -31.71 -2.32
C SER A 118 11.35 -32.22 -3.27
N LEU A 119 11.81 -31.38 -4.19
CA LEU A 119 12.88 -31.72 -5.14
C LEU A 119 14.19 -32.05 -4.42
N ARG A 120 14.56 -31.29 -3.39
CA ARG A 120 15.74 -31.58 -2.56
C ARG A 120 15.63 -32.93 -1.85
N LYS A 121 14.47 -33.24 -1.23
CA LYS A 121 14.23 -34.54 -0.60
C LYS A 121 14.37 -35.69 -1.61
N ARG A 122 13.80 -35.53 -2.80
CA ARG A 122 13.90 -36.54 -3.87
C ARG A 122 15.34 -36.68 -4.39
N SER A 123 16.04 -35.57 -4.57
CA SER A 123 17.45 -35.56 -4.99
C SER A 123 18.33 -36.30 -3.99
N LYS A 124 18.20 -35.99 -2.69
CA LYS A 124 18.92 -36.66 -1.60
C LYS A 124 18.61 -38.16 -1.55
N SER A 125 17.35 -38.54 -1.71
CA SER A 125 16.96 -39.96 -1.77
C SER A 125 17.59 -40.69 -2.96
N LEU A 126 17.64 -40.04 -4.12
CA LEU A 126 18.21 -40.63 -5.33
C LEU A 126 19.73 -40.74 -5.25
N GLU A 127 20.36 -39.76 -4.61
CA GLU A 127 21.79 -39.77 -4.30
C GLU A 127 22.16 -40.95 -3.39
N LEU A 128 21.42 -41.14 -2.29
CA LEU A 128 21.63 -42.28 -1.38
C LEU A 128 21.45 -43.64 -2.09
N LYS A 129 20.45 -43.75 -2.97
CA LYS A 129 20.26 -44.97 -3.78
C LYS A 129 21.42 -45.21 -4.74
N MET A 130 21.98 -44.14 -5.31
CA MET A 130 23.11 -44.24 -6.23
C MET A 130 24.39 -44.69 -5.50
N THR A 131 24.63 -44.20 -4.29
CA THR A 131 25.75 -44.65 -3.46
C THR A 131 25.61 -46.12 -3.08
N GLU A 132 24.42 -46.55 -2.65
CA GLU A 132 24.12 -47.95 -2.32
C GLU A 132 24.35 -48.89 -3.52
N LEU A 133 23.81 -48.54 -4.69
CA LEU A 133 24.01 -49.33 -5.91
C LEU A 133 25.49 -49.39 -6.32
N ASN A 134 26.24 -48.30 -6.18
CA ASN A 134 27.66 -48.29 -6.47
C ASN A 134 28.44 -49.22 -5.53
N GLU A 135 28.13 -49.22 -4.24
CA GLU A 135 28.75 -50.14 -3.28
C GLU A 135 28.46 -51.60 -3.62
N GLU A 136 27.23 -51.91 -4.02
CA GLU A 136 26.85 -53.25 -4.47
C GLU A 136 27.56 -53.65 -5.77
N ILE A 137 27.66 -52.77 -6.76
CA ILE A 137 28.44 -53.01 -7.99
C ILE A 137 29.92 -53.27 -7.66
N GLN A 138 30.51 -52.46 -6.77
CA GLN A 138 31.90 -52.64 -6.36
C GLN A 138 32.12 -54.01 -5.70
N LYS A 139 31.16 -54.47 -4.87
CA LYS A 139 31.18 -55.80 -4.27
C LYS A 139 31.04 -56.90 -5.32
N GLN A 140 30.07 -56.79 -6.24
CA GLN A 140 29.87 -57.73 -7.34
C GLN A 140 31.10 -57.85 -8.23
N LEU A 141 31.77 -56.74 -8.56
CA LEU A 141 33.02 -56.77 -9.32
C LEU A 141 34.15 -57.53 -8.59
N ARG A 142 34.20 -57.53 -7.25
CA ARG A 142 35.18 -58.35 -6.52
C ARG A 142 34.83 -59.83 -6.54
N GLU A 143 33.56 -60.16 -6.33
CA GLU A 143 33.10 -61.54 -6.37
C GLU A 143 33.24 -62.14 -7.77
N LEU A 144 32.95 -61.36 -8.81
CA LEU A 144 33.08 -61.81 -10.19
C LEU A 144 34.55 -62.08 -10.55
N LEU A 145 35.47 -61.16 -10.23
CA LEU A 145 36.91 -61.40 -10.40
C LEU A 145 37.39 -62.64 -9.64
N ARG A 146 36.95 -62.83 -8.39
CA ARG A 146 37.32 -63.99 -7.57
C ARG A 146 36.82 -65.30 -8.18
N THR A 147 35.56 -65.35 -8.59
CA THR A 147 34.95 -66.54 -9.18
C THR A 147 35.56 -66.85 -10.55
N GLU A 148 35.90 -65.84 -11.35
CA GLU A 148 36.55 -66.06 -12.65
C GLU A 148 37.95 -66.66 -12.50
N VAL A 149 38.75 -66.14 -11.55
CA VAL A 149 40.06 -66.71 -11.19
C VAL A 149 39.92 -68.16 -10.71
N GLU A 150 38.92 -68.46 -9.88
CA GLU A 150 38.66 -69.81 -9.38
C GLU A 150 38.26 -70.78 -10.52
N VAL A 151 37.37 -70.35 -11.41
CA VAL A 151 36.95 -71.14 -12.59
C VAL A 151 38.13 -71.39 -13.52
N ASN A 152 38.97 -70.38 -13.78
CA ASN A 152 40.17 -70.52 -14.60
C ASN A 152 41.15 -71.52 -14.00
N MET A 153 41.37 -71.46 -12.68
CA MET A 153 42.22 -72.41 -11.97
C MET A 153 41.66 -73.84 -12.12
N ARG A 154 40.35 -74.04 -11.94
CA ARG A 154 39.70 -75.34 -12.12
C ARG A 154 39.80 -75.87 -13.55
N LEU A 155 39.61 -75.02 -14.55
CA LEU A 155 39.80 -75.36 -15.97
C LEU A 155 41.23 -75.82 -16.26
N ARG A 156 42.23 -75.12 -15.72
CA ARG A 156 43.65 -75.52 -15.84
C ARG A 156 43.94 -76.84 -15.15
N SER A 157 43.35 -77.10 -13.97
CA SER A 157 43.51 -78.39 -13.28
C SER A 157 43.01 -79.58 -14.12
N CYS A 158 41.98 -79.39 -14.96
CA CYS A 158 41.47 -80.44 -15.84
C CYS A 158 42.45 -80.85 -16.96
N LEU A 159 43.45 -80.02 -17.32
CA LEU A 159 44.43 -80.37 -18.36
C LEU A 159 45.25 -81.63 -18.03
N GLY A 160 45.42 -81.93 -16.74
CA GLY A 160 46.09 -83.15 -16.28
C GLY A 160 45.18 -84.38 -16.15
N SER A 161 43.87 -84.23 -16.34
CA SER A 161 42.88 -85.30 -16.10
C SER A 161 41.95 -85.55 -17.29
N CYS A 162 41.81 -84.61 -18.21
CA CYS A 162 40.91 -84.68 -19.37
C CYS A 162 41.69 -84.77 -20.68
N GLN A 163 41.08 -85.39 -21.70
CA GLN A 163 41.70 -85.60 -23.02
C GLN A 163 41.90 -84.29 -23.80
N THR A 164 41.06 -83.29 -23.55
CA THR A 164 41.16 -81.92 -24.06
C THR A 164 40.90 -80.94 -22.93
N GLY A 165 41.54 -79.77 -23.00
CA GLY A 165 41.28 -78.68 -22.05
C GLY A 165 41.29 -77.34 -22.76
N SER A 166 40.44 -76.43 -22.26
CA SER A 166 40.31 -75.08 -22.79
C SER A 166 41.22 -74.13 -21.99
N SER A 167 42.09 -73.38 -22.68
CA SER A 167 42.84 -72.29 -22.06
C SER A 167 42.04 -70.99 -22.17
N VAL A 168 41.49 -70.54 -21.05
CA VAL A 168 40.90 -69.20 -20.93
C VAL A 168 41.97 -68.23 -20.44
N SER A 169 42.08 -67.06 -21.05
CA SER A 169 42.94 -65.97 -20.58
C SER A 169 42.10 -65.00 -19.74
N LEU A 170 42.59 -64.65 -18.55
CA LEU A 170 41.97 -63.65 -17.69
C LEU A 170 42.80 -62.36 -17.76
N ASP A 171 42.14 -61.22 -17.92
CA ASP A 171 42.75 -59.91 -17.80
C ASP A 171 42.29 -59.20 -16.50
N PRO A 172 43.13 -59.16 -15.45
CA PRO A 172 42.79 -58.47 -14.22
C PRO A 172 42.79 -56.93 -14.34
N GLU A 173 43.42 -56.35 -15.37
CA GLU A 173 43.46 -54.89 -15.58
C GLU A 173 42.11 -54.32 -16.02
N ASP A 174 41.31 -55.11 -16.75
CA ASP A 174 39.95 -54.74 -17.14
C ASP A 174 39.07 -54.51 -15.89
N TYR A 175 39.19 -55.39 -14.89
CA TYR A 175 38.48 -55.26 -13.61
C TYR A 175 38.96 -54.07 -12.78
N ALA A 176 40.27 -53.77 -12.81
CA ALA A 176 40.83 -52.60 -12.14
C ALA A 176 40.29 -51.29 -12.78
N THR A 177 40.22 -51.26 -14.11
CA THR A 177 39.68 -50.15 -14.88
C THR A 177 38.19 -49.93 -14.60
N LEU A 178 37.38 -51.00 -14.60
CA LEU A 178 35.96 -50.93 -14.25
C LEU A 178 35.73 -50.42 -12.83
N ARG A 179 36.51 -50.88 -11.85
CA ARG A 179 36.39 -50.36 -10.47
C ARG A 179 36.74 -48.88 -10.39
N PHE A 180 37.80 -48.45 -11.06
CA PHE A 180 38.23 -47.06 -11.08
C PHE A 180 37.18 -46.15 -11.73
N GLN A 181 36.63 -46.56 -12.87
CA GLN A 181 35.56 -45.83 -13.54
C GLN A 181 34.31 -45.72 -12.65
N THR A 182 33.91 -46.82 -12.01
CA THR A 182 32.71 -46.82 -11.15
C THR A 182 32.91 -45.97 -9.89
N GLY A 183 34.12 -45.99 -9.29
CA GLY A 183 34.47 -45.12 -8.16
C GLY A 183 34.43 -43.62 -8.50
N GLN A 184 34.93 -43.24 -9.68
CA GLN A 184 34.92 -41.84 -10.13
C GLN A 184 33.52 -41.26 -10.33
N ILE A 185 32.52 -42.09 -10.66
CA ILE A 185 31.12 -41.63 -10.86
C ILE A 185 30.54 -41.06 -9.56
N VAL A 186 30.96 -41.58 -8.42
CA VAL A 186 30.52 -41.18 -7.09
C VAL A 186 31.31 -39.95 -6.61
N GLU A 187 32.64 -39.98 -6.73
CA GLU A 187 33.51 -38.87 -6.27
C GLU A 187 33.27 -37.53 -6.98
N LYS A 188 32.88 -37.55 -8.26
CA LYS A 188 32.58 -36.30 -9.01
C LYS A 188 31.30 -35.61 -8.54
N LYS A 189 30.40 -36.29 -7.81
CA LYS A 189 29.10 -35.71 -7.39
C LYS A 189 29.15 -34.99 -6.05
N PHE A 190 30.08 -35.33 -5.15
CA PHE A 190 30.15 -34.76 -3.80
C PHE A 190 30.92 -33.43 -3.69
N LYS A 191 31.37 -32.86 -4.82
CA LYS A 191 32.10 -31.58 -4.85
C LYS A 191 31.20 -30.35 -5.05
N SER A 192 29.88 -30.49 -4.95
CA SER A 192 29.08 -29.32 -4.57
C SER A 192 29.17 -29.23 -3.05
N ASP A 193 30.05 -28.36 -2.56
CA ASP A 193 29.92 -27.75 -1.24
C ASP A 193 28.56 -27.04 -1.19
N ALA A 194 27.50 -27.83 -1.06
CA ALA A 194 26.22 -27.32 -0.66
C ALA A 194 26.40 -27.05 0.82
N VAL A 195 26.80 -25.80 1.14
CA VAL A 195 26.34 -25.09 2.34
C VAL A 195 25.00 -25.70 2.67
N GLU A 196 24.87 -26.41 3.78
CA GLU A 196 23.57 -26.89 4.25
C GLU A 196 22.88 -25.64 4.80
N PRO A 197 22.02 -24.93 4.04
CA PRO A 197 21.36 -23.80 4.61
C PRO A 197 20.09 -24.41 5.20
N GLU A 198 20.02 -24.37 6.52
CA GLU A 198 18.79 -24.27 7.27
C GLU A 198 17.57 -23.97 6.39
N MET A 199 16.54 -24.82 6.52
CA MET A 199 15.21 -24.72 5.92
C MET A 199 15.00 -23.47 5.05
N VAL A 200 14.73 -23.67 3.75
CA VAL A 200 14.32 -22.59 2.82
C VAL A 200 13.42 -21.59 3.57
N PRO A 201 13.86 -20.33 3.74
CA PRO A 201 13.16 -19.38 4.60
C PRO A 201 11.70 -19.28 4.20
N GLN A 202 10.78 -19.40 5.17
CA GLN A 202 9.36 -19.23 4.89
C GLN A 202 9.06 -17.74 4.84
N ILE A 203 8.41 -17.31 3.78
CA ILE A 203 7.90 -15.95 3.64
C ILE A 203 6.49 -15.93 4.21
N ARG A 204 6.22 -15.00 5.14
CA ARG A 204 4.90 -14.79 5.73
C ARG A 204 4.51 -13.33 5.73
N THR A 205 3.23 -13.07 5.93
CA THR A 205 2.72 -11.73 6.15
C THR A 205 2.43 -11.48 7.61
N ALA A 206 2.87 -10.33 8.12
CA ALA A 206 2.57 -9.83 9.45
C ALA A 206 1.74 -8.54 9.36
N PRO A 207 0.75 -8.33 10.25
CA PRO A 207 0.02 -7.07 10.31
C PRO A 207 0.95 -5.93 10.73
N VAL A 208 0.83 -4.77 10.08
CA VAL A 208 1.57 -3.55 10.46
C VAL A 208 0.73 -2.73 11.42
N ASP A 209 1.35 -2.24 12.49
CA ASP A 209 0.72 -1.29 13.41
C ASP A 209 0.73 0.13 12.82
N PHE A 210 -0.47 0.71 12.64
CA PHE A 210 -0.69 2.03 12.03
C PHE A 210 -1.01 3.09 13.09
N GLY A 211 -0.17 3.20 14.12
CA GLY A 211 -0.26 4.29 15.10
C GLY A 211 -1.62 4.33 15.81
N PRO A 212 -1.98 5.49 16.42
CA PRO A 212 -3.21 5.59 17.19
C PRO A 212 -4.45 5.49 16.30
N GLU A 213 -5.48 4.80 16.79
CA GLU A 213 -6.77 4.67 16.12
C GLU A 213 -7.37 6.06 15.82
N PRO A 214 -7.92 6.27 14.61
CA PRO A 214 -8.46 7.57 14.25
C PRO A 214 -9.66 7.96 15.13
N SER A 215 -9.72 9.25 15.49
CA SER A 215 -10.78 9.78 16.36
C SER A 215 -12.17 9.59 15.75
N PRO A 216 -13.19 9.13 16.48
CA PRO A 216 -14.53 8.88 15.93
C PRO A 216 -15.21 10.15 15.40
N VAL A 217 -14.72 11.34 15.74
CA VAL A 217 -15.27 12.63 15.32
C VAL A 217 -15.25 12.80 13.80
N TYR A 218 -14.27 12.25 13.07
CA TYR A 218 -14.26 12.43 11.61
C TYR A 218 -15.45 11.73 10.93
N LYS A 219 -15.99 10.66 11.55
CA LYS A 219 -17.16 9.92 11.05
C LYS A 219 -18.44 10.74 11.07
N THR A 220 -18.46 11.90 11.74
CA THR A 220 -19.63 12.81 11.72
C THR A 220 -19.62 13.78 10.55
N ILE A 221 -18.54 13.85 9.78
CA ILE A 221 -18.44 14.78 8.65
C ILE A 221 -19.32 14.25 7.51
N LYS A 222 -20.21 15.09 6.98
CA LYS A 222 -21.21 14.69 5.98
C LYS A 222 -20.59 13.99 4.77
N THR A 223 -19.55 14.56 4.16
CA THR A 223 -18.88 13.94 3.00
C THR A 223 -18.24 12.59 3.34
N VAL A 224 -17.75 12.40 4.57
CA VAL A 224 -17.17 11.12 5.01
C VAL A 224 -18.26 10.05 5.04
N LEU A 225 -19.45 10.38 5.53
CA LEU A 225 -20.61 9.49 5.56
C LEU A 225 -21.13 9.19 4.16
N ASP A 226 -21.34 10.24 3.36
CA ASP A 226 -21.92 10.13 2.01
C ASP A 226 -21.02 9.32 1.06
N GLU A 227 -19.70 9.53 1.11
CA GLU A 227 -18.71 8.85 0.27
C GLU A 227 -18.13 7.57 0.91
N GLY A 228 -18.55 7.23 2.13
CA GLY A 228 -18.10 6.02 2.84
C GLY A 228 -16.59 6.00 3.16
N LEU A 229 -16.00 7.15 3.45
CA LEU A 229 -14.56 7.28 3.72
C LEU A 229 -14.24 6.71 5.11
N ASN A 230 -13.38 5.70 5.19
CA ASN A 230 -13.08 5.00 6.44
C ASN A 230 -11.60 5.07 6.84
N LEU A 231 -10.84 6.04 6.31
CA LEU A 231 -9.38 6.15 6.55
C LEU A 231 -8.59 4.85 6.32
N PHE A 232 -9.08 3.98 5.42
CA PHE A 232 -8.48 2.69 5.10
C PHE A 232 -8.48 1.67 6.26
N GLU A 233 -9.38 1.83 7.24
CA GLU A 233 -9.57 0.88 8.35
C GLU A 233 -9.80 -0.58 7.86
N ASP A 234 -10.40 -0.75 6.67
CA ASP A 234 -10.64 -2.05 6.03
C ASP A 234 -9.39 -2.66 5.40
N LEU A 235 -8.48 -1.81 4.90
CA LEU A 235 -7.25 -2.22 4.24
C LEU A 235 -6.13 -2.31 5.26
N ARG A 236 -6.15 -3.35 6.12
CA ARG A 236 -5.03 -3.60 7.04
C ARG A 236 -3.79 -4.00 6.24
N PRO A 237 -2.78 -3.13 6.11
CA PRO A 237 -1.62 -3.42 5.29
C PRO A 237 -0.78 -4.47 5.99
N GLN A 238 -0.36 -5.45 5.22
CA GLN A 238 0.49 -6.52 5.69
C GLN A 238 1.93 -6.20 5.30
N ARG A 239 2.90 -6.57 6.12
CA ARG A 239 4.33 -6.55 5.78
C ARG A 239 4.77 -7.96 5.48
N VAL A 240 5.60 -8.11 4.44
CA VAL A 240 6.27 -9.40 4.18
C VAL A 240 7.45 -9.52 5.12
N GLU A 241 7.51 -10.62 5.85
CA GLU A 241 8.57 -10.96 6.78
C GLU A 241 9.09 -12.36 6.47
N PHE A 242 10.38 -12.57 6.73
CA PHE A 242 10.97 -13.90 6.72
C PHE A 242 10.76 -14.51 8.10
N GLU A 243 10.15 -15.69 8.14
CA GLU A 243 10.11 -16.48 9.36
C GLU A 243 11.51 -17.09 9.54
N GLU A 244 12.29 -16.49 10.45
CA GLU A 244 13.45 -17.16 11.02
C GLU A 244 12.91 -18.35 11.79
N ASN A 245 13.03 -19.56 11.21
CA ASN A 245 12.73 -20.78 11.93
C ASN A 245 13.74 -20.89 13.08
N GLY A 246 13.34 -20.40 14.25
CA GLY A 246 14.13 -20.50 15.45
C GLY A 246 14.45 -21.97 15.75
N LEU A 247 15.73 -22.30 15.72
CA LEU A 247 16.30 -23.31 16.60
C LEU A 247 15.90 -22.99 18.04
N ARG A 248 14.90 -23.72 18.56
CA ARG A 248 14.74 -24.01 19.99
C ARG A 248 14.60 -25.51 20.17
#